data_AF-I3YQG7-F1
#
_entry.id   AF-I3YQG7-F1
#
_cell.length_a   1.000
_cell.length_b   1.000
_cell.length_c   1.000
_cell.angle_alpha   90.00
_cell.angle_beta   90.00
_cell.angle_gamma   90.00
#
_symmetry.space_group_name_H-M   'P 1'
#
loop_
_entity.id
_entity.type
_entity.pdbx_description
1 polymer ?
#
loop_
_entity_poly.entity_id
_entity_poly.type
_entity_poly.pdbx_seq_one_letter_code
_entity_poly.pdbx_strand_id
1 'polypeptide(L)'
;MFKGISTVVLLVISNAFMTLAWYGHIAFKSKLERFGMLAIVLLSWGIALFEYCFQVPANRIGSAQFGGPFSIWELKVIQEVVSLSVFTLFALVFMKSDTLRWNHLAGFLCLILAVYFIFRK
;
A
#
# COMPACT_ATOMS: atom_id res chain seq x y z
N MET A 1 -3.23 -18.39 12.73
CA MET A 1 -2.83 -18.49 11.31
C MET A 1 -3.79 -17.74 10.39
N PHE A 2 -5.10 -18.04 10.37
CA PHE A 2 -6.08 -17.36 9.50
C PHE A 2 -6.11 -15.83 9.64
N LYS A 3 -6.10 -15.29 10.87
CA LYS A 3 -6.12 -13.83 11.12
C LYS A 3 -4.96 -13.09 10.44
N GLY A 4 -3.76 -13.66 10.46
CA GLY A 4 -2.57 -13.02 9.87
C GLY A 4 -2.66 -12.93 8.35
N ILE A 5 -3.09 -14.01 7.69
CA ILE A 5 -3.30 -14.04 6.23
C ILE A 5 -4.40 -13.05 5.85
N SER A 6 -5.53 -13.04 6.57
CA SER A 6 -6.61 -12.09 6.32
C SER A 6 -6.15 -10.63 6.46
N THR A 7 -5.34 -10.31 7.49
CA THR A 7 -4.75 -8.97 7.63
C THR A 7 -3.91 -8.59 6.42
N VAL A 8 -2.99 -9.46 5.97
CA VAL A 8 -2.14 -9.16 4.80
C VAL A 8 -2.97 -8.95 3.54
N VAL A 9 -3.96 -9.80 3.28
CA VAL A 9 -4.84 -9.66 2.11
C VAL A 9 -5.60 -8.33 2.14
N LEU A 10 -6.16 -7.96 3.29
CA LEU A 10 -6.87 -6.68 3.45
C LEU A 10 -5.93 -5.48 3.28
N LEU A 11 -4.70 -5.56 3.80
CA LEU A 11 -3.67 -4.53 3.60
C LEU A 11 -3.30 -4.39 2.12
N VAL A 12 -3.20 -5.49 1.37
CA VAL A 12 -2.90 -5.46 -0.08
C VAL A 12 -4.04 -4.76 -0.84
N ILE A 13 -5.29 -5.14 -0.55
CA ILE A 13 -6.47 -4.52 -1.17
C ILE A 13 -6.52 -3.02 -0.83
N SER A 14 -6.31 -2.66 0.44
CA SER A 14 -6.27 -1.28 0.88
C SER A 14 -5.19 -0.47 0.15
N ASN A 15 -3.96 -0.98 0.08
CA ASN A 15 -2.86 -0.29 -0.60
C ASN A 15 -3.09 -0.13 -2.11
N ALA A 16 -3.87 -1.02 -2.75
CA ALA A 16 -4.26 -0.84 -4.14
C ALA A 16 -5.15 0.41 -4.31
N PHE A 17 -6.13 0.61 -3.43
CA PHE A 17 -6.95 1.81 -3.40
C PHE A 17 -6.14 3.06 -3.05
N MET A 18 -5.25 2.98 -2.04
CA MET A 18 -4.34 4.07 -1.67
C MET A 18 -3.50 4.52 -2.88
N THR A 19 -2.88 3.56 -3.58
CA THR A 19 -2.03 3.83 -4.75
C THR A 19 -2.85 4.48 -5.88
N LEU A 20 -4.08 4.01 -6.11
CA LEU A 20 -4.99 4.63 -7.08
C LEU A 20 -5.41 6.05 -6.68
N ALA A 21 -5.72 6.28 -5.40
CA ALA A 21 -6.09 7.60 -4.90
C ALA A 21 -4.95 8.60 -5.06
N TRP A 22 -3.72 8.17 -4.81
CA TRP A 22 -2.53 9.03 -4.83
C TRP A 22 -1.97 9.24 -6.23
N TYR A 23 -1.87 8.18 -7.04
CA TYR A 23 -1.15 8.21 -8.32
C TYR A 23 -2.05 7.98 -9.54
N GLY A 24 -3.30 7.55 -9.36
CA GLY A 24 -4.22 7.26 -10.48
C GLY A 24 -4.41 8.45 -11.42
N HIS A 25 -4.51 9.67 -10.88
CA HIS A 25 -4.65 10.87 -11.71
C HIS A 25 -3.40 11.17 -12.57
N ILE A 26 -2.22 10.74 -12.12
CA ILE A 26 -0.97 10.83 -12.88
C ILE A 26 -0.92 9.71 -13.93
N ALA A 27 -1.19 8.47 -13.52
CA ALA A 27 -1.17 7.31 -14.40
C ALA A 27 -2.19 7.41 -15.55
N PHE A 28 -3.33 8.06 -15.31
CA PHE A 28 -4.39 8.26 -16.29
C PHE A 28 -4.50 9.72 -16.75
N LYS A 29 -3.38 10.48 -16.74
CA LYS A 29 -3.34 11.91 -17.06
C LYS A 29 -4.16 12.26 -18.30
N SER A 30 -3.97 11.55 -19.42
CA SER A 30 -4.66 11.82 -20.69
C SER A 30 -6.19 11.76 -20.61
N LYS A 31 -6.75 10.99 -19.66
CA LYS A 31 -8.20 10.89 -19.44
C LYS A 31 -8.72 11.91 -18.43
N LEU A 32 -7.84 12.36 -17.51
CA LEU A 32 -8.22 13.19 -16.37
C LEU A 32 -7.78 14.66 -16.48
N GLU A 33 -7.00 15.02 -17.48
CA GLU A 33 -6.49 16.40 -17.70
C GLU A 33 -7.60 17.45 -17.86
N ARG A 34 -8.80 17.03 -18.29
CA ARG A 34 -9.99 17.89 -18.36
C ARG A 34 -10.60 18.26 -17.00
N PHE A 35 -10.25 17.54 -15.94
CA PHE A 35 -10.78 17.80 -14.60
C PHE A 35 -9.86 18.76 -13.87
N GLY A 36 -10.45 19.80 -13.26
CA GLY A 36 -9.72 20.70 -12.39
C GLY A 36 -9.22 20.01 -11.11
N MET A 37 -8.23 20.62 -10.46
CA MET A 37 -7.58 20.08 -9.25
C MET A 37 -8.59 19.71 -8.15
N LEU A 38 -9.62 20.53 -7.93
CA LEU A 38 -10.65 20.26 -6.93
C LEU A 38 -11.43 18.96 -7.23
N ALA A 39 -11.78 18.72 -8.49
CA ALA A 39 -12.47 17.49 -8.89
C ALA A 39 -11.57 16.25 -8.71
N ILE A 40 -10.27 16.38 -9.00
CA ILE A 40 -9.29 15.30 -8.78
C ILE A 40 -9.18 14.99 -7.29
N VAL A 41 -9.06 16.00 -6.42
CA VAL A 41 -8.99 15.81 -4.96
C VAL A 41 -10.24 15.11 -4.42
N LEU A 42 -11.44 15.54 -4.85
CA LEU A 42 -12.69 14.90 -4.43
C LEU A 42 -12.80 13.45 -4.91
N LEU A 43 -12.36 13.16 -6.13
CA LEU A 43 -12.31 11.80 -6.66
C LEU A 43 -11.34 10.93 -5.84
N SER A 44 -10.14 11.43 -5.55
CA SER A 44 -9.16 10.74 -4.70
C SER A 44 -9.68 10.49 -3.29
N TRP A 45 -10.42 11.43 -2.70
CA TRP A 45 -11.11 11.21 -1.42
C TRP A 45 -12.16 10.11 -1.49
N GLY A 46 -12.94 10.07 -2.57
CA GLY A 46 -13.89 8.98 -2.81
C GLY A 46 -13.21 7.61 -2.85
N ILE A 47 -12.03 7.51 -3.45
CA ILE A 47 -11.23 6.28 -3.50
C ILE A 47 -10.64 5.95 -2.11
N ALA A 48 -10.12 6.95 -1.40
CA ALA A 48 -9.56 6.78 -0.06
C ALA A 48 -10.59 6.26 0.95
N LEU A 49 -11.88 6.57 0.78
CA LEU A 49 -12.94 5.98 1.60
C LEU A 49 -12.93 4.44 1.50
N PHE A 50 -12.79 3.89 0.28
CA PHE A 50 -12.69 2.44 0.09
C PHE A 50 -11.40 1.87 0.68
N GLU A 51 -10.27 2.57 0.56
CA GLU A 51 -9.01 2.19 1.22
C GLU A 51 -9.24 1.95 2.73
N TYR A 52 -9.89 2.90 3.41
CA TYR A 52 -10.16 2.82 4.85
C TYR A 52 -11.11 1.68 5.23
N CYS A 53 -12.07 1.34 4.37
CA CYS A 53 -12.96 0.19 4.58
C CYS A 53 -12.18 -1.14 4.71
N PHE A 54 -10.96 -1.24 4.16
CA PHE A 54 -10.10 -2.42 4.31
C PHE A 54 -8.97 -2.20 5.32
N GLN A 55 -8.38 -0.99 5.38
CA GLN A 55 -7.27 -0.67 6.27
C GLN A 55 -7.65 -0.83 7.75
N VAL A 56 -8.82 -0.31 8.14
CA VAL A 56 -9.25 -0.31 9.53
C VAL A 56 -9.53 -1.74 10.03
N PRO A 57 -10.29 -2.59 9.31
CA PRO A 57 -10.44 -3.99 9.68
C PRO A 57 -9.13 -4.77 9.67
N ALA A 58 -8.23 -4.54 8.70
CA ALA A 58 -6.95 -5.24 8.62
C ALA A 58 -6.13 -5.07 9.90
N ASN A 59 -5.96 -3.81 10.32
CA ASN A 59 -5.21 -3.45 11.53
C ASN A 59 -5.89 -3.96 12.79
N ARG A 60 -7.22 -3.89 12.87
CA ARG A 60 -7.96 -4.38 14.03
C ARG A 60 -7.90 -5.91 14.18
N ILE A 61 -8.00 -6.65 13.08
CA ILE A 61 -7.88 -8.13 13.08
C ILE A 61 -6.45 -8.58 13.37
N GLY A 62 -5.46 -7.82 12.87
CA GLY A 62 -4.05 -8.16 12.98
C GLY A 62 -3.42 -7.78 14.32
N SER A 63 -3.93 -6.76 15.00
CA SER A 63 -3.31 -6.20 16.21
C SER A 63 -3.43 -7.11 17.42
N ALA A 64 -2.30 -7.32 18.11
CA ALA A 64 -2.19 -8.06 19.36
C ALA A 64 -3.08 -7.50 20.47
N GLN A 65 -3.35 -6.19 20.46
CA GLN A 65 -4.27 -5.54 21.40
C GLN A 65 -5.72 -6.04 21.25
N PHE A 66 -6.09 -6.55 20.07
CA PHE A 66 -7.40 -7.13 19.77
C PHE A 66 -7.34 -8.66 19.59
N GLY A 67 -6.29 -9.32 20.12
CA GLY A 67 -6.10 -10.77 20.00
C GLY A 67 -5.69 -11.24 18.61
N GLY A 68 -5.10 -10.35 17.82
CA GLY A 68 -4.41 -10.64 16.56
C GLY A 68 -2.95 -11.08 16.78
N PRO A 69 -2.26 -11.53 15.73
CA PRO A 69 -0.92 -12.11 15.85
C PRO A 69 0.22 -11.09 15.86
N PHE A 70 -0.02 -9.81 15.55
CA PHE A 70 1.03 -8.82 15.28
C PHE A 70 0.99 -7.64 16.25
N SER A 71 2.15 -7.20 16.73
CA SER A 71 2.33 -5.93 17.40
C SER A 71 2.07 -4.74 16.44
N ILE A 72 1.91 -3.55 16.99
CA ILE A 72 1.71 -2.32 16.20
C ILE A 72 2.91 -2.05 15.27
N TRP A 73 4.12 -2.32 15.74
CA TRP A 73 5.34 -2.18 14.94
C TRP A 73 5.38 -3.16 13.78
N GLU A 74 5.09 -4.44 14.03
CA GLU A 74 5.02 -5.47 12.99
C GLU A 74 3.95 -5.15 11.94
N LEU A 75 2.76 -4.70 12.37
CA LEU A 75 1.70 -4.26 11.45
C LEU A 75 2.16 -3.12 10.54
N LYS A 76 2.86 -2.13 11.10
CA LYS A 76 3.33 -0.99 10.31
C LYS A 76 4.38 -1.43 9.29
N VAL A 77 5.30 -2.30 9.67
CA VAL A 77 6.30 -2.86 8.74
C VAL A 77 5.66 -3.66 7.63
N ILE A 78 4.71 -4.54 7.96
CA ILE A 78 3.94 -5.29 6.95
C ILE A 78 3.28 -4.31 5.99
N GLN A 79 2.67 -3.23 6.49
CA GLN A 79 2.04 -2.23 5.63
C GLN A 79 3.05 -1.51 4.73
N GLU A 80 4.24 -1.16 5.21
CA GLU A 80 5.27 -0.53 4.37
C GLU A 80 5.75 -1.47 3.24
N VAL A 81 5.96 -2.75 3.57
CA VAL A 81 6.32 -3.77 2.57
C VAL A 81 5.21 -3.92 1.54
N VAL A 82 3.95 -4.00 1.98
CA VAL A 82 2.79 -4.11 1.09
C VAL A 82 2.65 -2.85 0.23
N SER A 83 2.76 -1.66 0.81
CA SER A 83 2.68 -0.37 0.11
C SER A 83 3.70 -0.30 -1.02
N LEU A 84 4.97 -0.56 -0.71
CA LEU A 84 6.05 -0.49 -1.70
C LEU A 84 5.90 -1.58 -2.77
N SER A 85 5.45 -2.78 -2.39
CA SER A 85 5.20 -3.86 -3.35
C SER A 85 4.08 -3.50 -4.33
N VAL A 86 2.94 -3.03 -3.81
CA VAL A 86 1.77 -2.64 -4.62
C VAL A 86 2.09 -1.43 -5.49
N PHE A 87 2.76 -0.41 -4.94
CA PHE A 87 3.21 0.76 -5.69
C PHE A 87 4.13 0.36 -6.85
N THR A 88 5.08 -0.54 -6.61
CA THR A 88 6.01 -1.00 -7.65
C THR A 88 5.27 -1.70 -8.78
N LEU A 89 4.36 -2.62 -8.46
CA LEU A 89 3.53 -3.28 -9.46
C LEU A 89 2.69 -2.27 -10.25
N PHE A 90 2.10 -1.29 -9.57
CA PHE A 90 1.34 -0.23 -10.21
C PHE A 90 2.19 0.61 -11.16
N ALA A 91 3.38 1.05 -10.73
CA ALA A 91 4.31 1.84 -11.55
C ALA A 91 4.73 1.08 -12.81
N LEU A 92 5.06 -0.22 -12.68
CA LEU A 92 5.46 -1.06 -13.82
C LEU A 92 4.34 -1.27 -14.84
N VAL A 93 3.11 -1.49 -14.36
CA VAL A 93 1.96 -1.81 -15.22
C VAL A 93 1.36 -0.55 -15.86
N PHE A 94 1.14 0.49 -15.05
CA PHE A 94 0.36 1.66 -15.45
C PHE A 94 1.20 2.87 -15.83
N MET A 95 2.36 3.08 -15.19
CA MET A 95 3.16 4.27 -15.45
C MET A 95 4.15 4.08 -16.59
N LYS A 96 4.55 2.83 -16.92
CA LYS A 96 5.36 2.40 -18.09
C LYS A 96 6.65 3.20 -18.39
N SER A 97 6.97 4.25 -17.63
CA SER A 97 8.00 5.25 -17.94
C SER A 97 9.31 5.02 -17.20
N ASP A 98 9.32 4.25 -16.10
CA ASP A 98 10.53 3.99 -15.33
C ASP A 98 10.94 2.52 -15.41
N THR A 99 12.01 2.28 -16.18
CA THR A 99 12.75 1.02 -16.12
C THR A 99 13.26 0.79 -14.69
N LEU A 100 13.10 -0.43 -14.15
CA LEU A 100 13.69 -0.82 -12.87
C LEU A 100 15.20 -0.60 -12.90
N ARG A 101 15.65 0.48 -12.26
CA ARG A 101 17.08 0.76 -12.06
C ARG A 101 17.61 0.01 -10.85
N TRP A 102 18.91 -0.26 -10.83
CA TRP A 102 19.59 -0.97 -9.74
C TRP A 102 19.27 -0.43 -8.34
N ASN A 103 19.12 0.89 -8.22
CA ASN A 103 18.79 1.54 -6.95
C ASN A 103 17.43 1.09 -6.37
N HIS A 104 16.47 0.68 -7.21
CA HIS A 104 15.20 0.11 -6.75
C HIS A 104 15.40 -1.26 -6.13
N LEU A 105 16.25 -2.11 -6.74
CA LEU A 105 16.64 -3.40 -6.16
C LEU A 105 17.34 -3.23 -4.81
N ALA A 106 18.28 -2.29 -4.72
CA ALA A 106 18.94 -1.97 -3.45
C ALA A 106 17.92 -1.50 -2.40
N GLY A 107 16.94 -0.68 -2.79
CA GLY A 107 15.82 -0.28 -1.94
C GLY A 107 15.00 -1.47 -1.42
N PHE A 108 14.65 -2.43 -2.29
CA PHE A 108 13.94 -3.65 -1.85
C PHE A 108 14.77 -4.48 -0.88
N LEU A 109 16.08 -4.60 -1.10
CA LEU A 109 16.96 -5.32 -0.19
C LEU A 109 16.98 -4.65 1.20
N CYS A 110 17.01 -3.32 1.26
CA CYS A 110 16.91 -2.57 2.51
C CYS A 110 15.57 -2.83 3.25
N LEU A 111 14.46 -2.98 2.52
CA LEU A 111 13.17 -3.33 3.13
C LEU A 111 13.17 -4.75 3.69
N ILE A 112 13.76 -5.70 2.98
CA ILE A 112 13.92 -7.08 3.47
C ILE A 112 14.74 -7.09 4.77
N LEU A 113 15.82 -6.31 4.83
CA LEU A 113 16.61 -6.15 6.05
C LEU A 113 15.80 -5.52 7.19
N ALA A 114 14.97 -4.50 6.90
CA ALA A 114 14.09 -3.89 7.89
C ALA A 114 13.08 -4.90 8.47
N VAL A 115 12.48 -5.74 7.61
CA VAL A 115 11.61 -6.85 8.05
C VAL A 115 12.38 -7.81 8.95
N TYR A 116 13.58 -8.23 8.54
CA TYR A 116 14.39 -9.14 9.36
C TYR A 116 14.67 -8.56 10.75
N PHE A 117 15.11 -7.30 10.86
CA PHE A 117 15.43 -6.70 12.15
C PHE A 117 14.22 -6.54 13.07
N ILE A 118 13.04 -6.22 12.53
CA ILE A 118 11.84 -5.97 13.35
C ILE A 118 11.18 -7.27 13.80
N PHE A 119 11.30 -8.35 13.02
CA PHE A 119 10.78 -9.67 13.37
C PHE A 119 11.80 -10.57 14.09
N ARG A 120 13.07 -10.17 14.16
CA ARG A 120 14.11 -10.85 14.95
C ARG A 120 13.86 -10.59 16.44
N LYS A 121 13.56 -11.66 17.19
CA LYS A 121 13.52 -11.63 18.65
C LYS A 121 14.91 -11.59 19.26
#